data_AF-R7KTH2-F1
#
_entry.id   AF-R7KTH2-F1
#
_cell.length_a   1.000
_cell.length_b   1.000
_cell.length_c   1.000
_cell.angle_alpha   90.00
_cell.angle_beta   90.00
_cell.angle_gamma   90.00
#
_symmetry.space_group_name_H-M   'P 1'
#
loop_
_entity.id
_entity.type
_entity.pdbx_description
1 polymer ?
#
loop_
_entity_poly.entity_id
_entity_poly.type
_entity_poly.pdbx_seq_one_letter_code
_entity_poly.pdbx_strand_id
1 'polypeptide(L)'
;MTIEECYKQLGGDYSNVLSRLSNDAIIRKFLVKFLSDGSCGNIFTNLESGNLEEAFRAAHTLKGICQNLGMDNLYRSSFEVTEALRGGSNNTNEEMLSRLKADYEAAVETIKQLS
;
A
#
# COMPACT_ATOMS: atom_id res chain seq x y z
N MET A 1 4.50 17.66 -9.77
CA MET A 1 4.27 17.58 -8.30
C MET A 1 5.62 17.47 -7.60
N THR A 2 5.83 18.12 -6.45
CA THR A 2 7.02 17.91 -5.61
C THR A 2 6.92 16.62 -4.79
N ILE A 3 8.02 16.19 -4.17
CA ILE A 3 7.99 14.97 -3.35
C ILE A 3 7.20 15.19 -2.05
N GLU A 4 7.25 16.40 -1.49
CA GLU A 4 6.48 16.81 -0.31
C GLU A 4 4.98 16.82 -0.60
N GLU A 5 4.58 17.37 -1.75
CA GLU A 5 3.18 17.35 -2.21
C GLU A 5 2.68 15.92 -2.41
N CYS A 6 3.52 15.04 -2.98
CA CYS A 6 3.23 13.62 -3.12
C CYS A 6 2.97 12.98 -1.74
N TYR A 7 3.85 13.19 -0.77
CA TYR A 7 3.69 12.64 0.57
C TYR A 7 2.47 13.16 1.29
N LYS A 8 2.15 14.45 1.13
CA LYS A 8 0.91 15.01 1.67
C LYS A 8 -0.34 14.29 1.14
N GLN A 9 -0.38 13.95 -0.15
CA GLN A 9 -1.48 13.20 -0.75
C GLN A 9 -1.51 11.72 -0.31
N LEU A 10 -0.33 11.10 -0.15
CA LEU A 10 -0.20 9.74 0.39
C LEU A 10 -0.50 9.64 1.90
N GLY A 11 -0.70 10.79 2.57
CA GLY A 11 -0.93 10.90 4.00
C GLY A 11 0.33 10.77 4.85
N GLY A 12 1.51 10.73 4.23
CA GLY A 12 2.79 10.47 4.89
C GLY A 12 3.59 11.71 5.25
N ASP A 13 4.57 11.51 6.13
CA ASP A 13 5.56 12.51 6.52
C ASP A 13 6.86 12.32 5.73
N TYR A 14 7.07 13.18 4.73
CA TYR A 14 8.29 13.17 3.92
C TYR A 14 9.57 13.34 4.77
N SER A 15 9.56 14.16 5.82
CA SER A 15 10.75 14.37 6.67
C SER A 15 11.12 13.08 7.41
N ASN A 16 10.12 12.35 7.90
CA ASN A 16 10.31 11.05 8.51
C ASN A 16 10.89 10.05 7.50
N VAL A 17 10.33 9.98 6.29
CA VAL A 17 10.82 9.06 5.25
C VAL A 17 12.25 9.42 4.81
N LEU A 18 12.54 10.71 4.65
CA LEU A 18 13.87 11.21 4.30
C LEU A 18 14.91 10.81 5.35
N SER A 19 14.56 10.89 6.64
CA SER A 19 15.45 10.44 7.71
C SER A 19 15.80 8.94 7.64
N ARG A 20 14.91 8.11 7.06
CA ARG A 20 15.10 6.66 6.91
C ARG A 20 15.78 6.26 5.60
N LEU A 21 15.45 6.93 4.49
CA LEU A 21 15.90 6.57 3.13
C LEU A 21 17.02 7.48 2.58
N SER A 22 17.48 8.44 3.38
CA SER A 22 18.69 9.25 3.22
C SER A 22 18.71 10.27 2.06
N ASN A 23 17.97 10.08 0.96
CA ASN A 23 17.82 11.10 -0.09
C ASN A 23 16.60 10.89 -1.01
N ASP A 24 16.20 11.97 -1.67
CA ASP A 24 15.06 12.05 -2.60
C ASP A 24 15.15 11.08 -3.77
N ALA A 25 16.34 10.89 -4.34
CA ALA A 25 16.51 10.03 -5.51
C ALA A 25 16.17 8.58 -5.17
N ILE A 26 16.58 8.11 -3.99
CA ILE A 26 16.24 6.78 -3.48
C ILE A 26 14.74 6.66 -3.21
N ILE A 27 14.14 7.67 -2.58
CA ILE A 27 12.69 7.67 -2.27
C ILE A 27 11.88 7.60 -3.57
N ARG A 28 12.17 8.48 -4.54
CA ARG A 28 11.50 8.49 -5.86
C ARG A 28 11.65 7.15 -6.57
N LYS A 29 12.85 6.57 -6.57
CA LYS A 29 13.09 5.24 -7.16
C LYS A 29 12.18 4.18 -6.56
N PHE A 30 11.99 4.17 -5.24
CA PHE A 30 11.14 3.16 -4.60
C PHE A 30 9.64 3.43 -4.77
N LEU A 31 9.20 4.69 -4.77
CA LEU A 31 7.82 5.05 -5.13
C LEU A 31 7.49 4.62 -6.56
N VAL A 32 8.38 4.86 -7.53
CA VAL A 32 8.19 4.40 -8.91
C VAL A 32 8.19 2.87 -8.98
N LYS A 33 9.07 2.19 -8.24
CA LYS A 33 9.10 0.72 -8.18
C LYS A 33 7.79 0.13 -7.63
N PHE A 34 7.13 0.81 -6.69
CA PHE A 34 5.82 0.40 -6.17
C PHE A 34 4.75 0.29 -7.25
N LEU A 35 4.81 1.09 -8.32
CA LEU A 35 3.85 1.00 -9.44
C LEU A 35 3.86 -0.36 -10.15
N SER A 36 4.93 -1.14 -10.00
CA SER A 36 5.05 -2.49 -10.55
C SER A 36 4.75 -3.59 -9.51
N ASP A 37 4.36 -3.22 -8.29
CA ASP A 37 3.98 -4.19 -7.25
C ASP A 37 2.58 -4.76 -7.51
N GLY A 38 2.49 -6.08 -7.54
CA GLY A 38 1.23 -6.81 -7.78
C GLY A 38 0.46 -7.17 -6.51
N SER A 39 0.93 -6.78 -5.33
CA SER A 39 0.39 -7.28 -4.06
C SER A 39 -1.08 -6.93 -3.88
N CYS A 40 -1.51 -5.73 -4.26
CA CYS A 40 -2.92 -5.34 -4.18
C CYS A 40 -3.83 -6.24 -5.03
N GLY A 41 -3.51 -6.43 -6.31
CA GLY A 41 -4.28 -7.31 -7.20
C GLY A 41 -4.28 -8.77 -6.73
N ASN A 42 -3.17 -9.24 -6.17
CA ASN A 42 -3.06 -10.58 -5.59
C ASN A 42 -3.97 -10.79 -4.38
N ILE A 43 -4.30 -9.76 -3.59
CA ILE A 43 -5.27 -9.87 -2.49
C ILE A 43 -6.63 -10.28 -3.05
N PHE A 44 -7.17 -9.52 -4.01
CA PHE A 44 -8.48 -9.77 -4.60
C PHE A 44 -8.55 -11.11 -5.32
N THR A 45 -7.54 -11.42 -6.15
CA THR A 45 -7.48 -12.69 -6.90
C THR A 45 -7.48 -13.91 -5.97
N ASN A 46 -6.73 -13.84 -4.85
CA ASN A 46 -6.68 -14.95 -3.90
C ASN A 46 -7.95 -15.04 -3.05
N LEU A 47 -8.61 -13.93 -2.70
CA LEU A 47 -9.91 -13.95 -2.02
C LEU A 47 -10.98 -14.59 -2.90
N GLU A 48 -11.06 -14.21 -4.18
CA GLU A 48 -11.98 -14.79 -5.17
C GLU A 48 -11.74 -16.29 -5.36
N SER A 49 -10.49 -16.73 -5.31
CA SER A 49 -10.10 -18.14 -5.46
C SER A 49 -10.17 -18.95 -4.16
N GLY A 50 -10.53 -18.33 -3.03
CA GLY A 50 -10.56 -18.98 -1.71
C GLY A 50 -9.19 -19.28 -1.09
N ASN A 51 -8.10 -18.76 -1.67
CA ASN A 51 -6.72 -18.97 -1.22
C ASN A 51 -6.36 -18.01 -0.07
N LEU A 52 -6.98 -18.20 1.10
CA LEU A 52 -6.87 -17.25 2.22
C LEU A 52 -5.44 -17.04 2.73
N GLU A 53 -4.58 -18.06 2.70
CA GLU A 53 -3.18 -17.94 3.09
C GLU A 53 -2.40 -17.00 2.15
N GLU A 54 -2.60 -17.13 0.83
CA GLU A 54 -1.93 -16.28 -0.16
C GLU A 54 -2.54 -14.87 -0.19
N ALA A 55 -3.84 -14.73 0.07
CA ALA A 55 -4.47 -13.42 0.28
C ALA A 55 -3.85 -12.69 1.48
N PHE A 56 -3.64 -13.39 2.60
CA PHE A 56 -2.96 -12.84 3.77
C PHE A 56 -1.51 -12.44 3.46
N ARG A 57 -0.75 -13.29 2.75
CA ARG A 57 0.64 -12.99 2.36
C ARG A 57 0.74 -11.75 1.46
N ALA A 58 -0.19 -11.61 0.51
CA ALA A 58 -0.29 -10.45 -0.37
C ALA A 58 -0.62 -9.17 0.42
N ALA A 59 -1.61 -9.22 1.31
CA ALA A 59 -1.97 -8.10 2.19
C ALA A 59 -0.81 -7.70 3.11
N HIS A 60 -0.14 -8.70 3.70
CA HIS A 60 1.01 -8.48 4.56
C HIS A 60 2.19 -7.83 3.82
N THR A 61 2.42 -8.23 2.57
CA THR A 61 3.46 -7.63 1.70
C THR A 61 3.14 -6.18 1.39
N LEU A 62 1.90 -5.89 0.95
CA LEU A 62 1.45 -4.53 0.66
C LEU A 62 1.58 -3.62 1.89
N LYS A 63 1.12 -4.09 3.05
CA LYS A 63 1.25 -3.39 4.34
C LYS A 63 2.72 -3.03 4.64
N GLY A 64 3.62 -3.98 4.48
CA GLY A 64 5.06 -3.77 4.73
C GLY A 64 5.68 -2.75 3.77
N ILE A 65 5.31 -2.79 2.49
CA ILE A 65 5.78 -1.80 1.51
C ILE A 65 5.28 -0.40 1.90
N CYS A 66 4.00 -0.25 2.21
CA CYS A 66 3.41 1.03 2.58
C CYS A 66 4.06 1.62 3.85
N GLN A 67 4.32 0.78 4.85
CA GLN A 67 5.03 1.18 6.08
C GLN A 67 6.46 1.68 5.80
N ASN A 68 7.19 0.95 4.96
CA ASN A 68 8.58 1.31 4.61
C ASN A 68 8.66 2.59 3.77
N LEU A 69 7.66 2.83 2.92
CA LEU A 69 7.60 4.01 2.06
C LEU A 69 6.88 5.19 2.68
N GLY A 70 6.25 5.04 3.86
CA GLY A 70 5.49 6.11 4.52
C GLY A 70 4.20 6.48 3.78
N MET A 71 3.52 5.49 3.21
CA MET A 71 2.24 5.67 2.49
C MET A 71 1.07 5.45 3.46
N ASP A 72 0.91 6.34 4.43
CA ASP A 72 0.06 6.12 5.61
C ASP A 72 -1.41 5.83 5.28
N ASN A 73 -1.97 6.45 4.24
CA ASN A 73 -3.36 6.20 3.83
C ASN A 73 -3.54 4.73 3.42
N LEU A 74 -2.74 4.25 2.47
CA LEU A 74 -2.77 2.86 2.00
C LEU A 74 -2.27 1.86 3.06
N TYR A 75 -1.34 2.27 3.93
CA TYR A 75 -0.91 1.48 5.07
C TYR A 75 -2.09 1.12 5.98
N ARG A 76 -2.96 2.08 6.30
CA ARG A 76 -4.09 1.84 7.21
C ARG A 76 -5.08 0.81 6.66
N SER A 77 -5.51 0.96 5.42
CA SER A 77 -6.45 0.02 4.81
C SER A 77 -5.82 -1.36 4.54
N SER A 78 -4.54 -1.40 4.11
CA SER A 78 -3.83 -2.69 3.97
C SER A 78 -3.57 -3.38 5.32
N PHE A 79 -3.36 -2.63 6.39
CA PHE A 79 -3.29 -3.16 7.76
C PHE A 79 -4.62 -3.79 8.17
N GLU A 80 -5.74 -3.07 8.03
CA GLU A 80 -7.07 -3.58 8.37
C GLU A 80 -7.38 -4.90 7.63
N VAL A 81 -7.13 -4.96 6.33
CA VAL A 81 -7.31 -6.19 5.54
C VAL A 81 -6.35 -7.30 5.97
N THR A 82 -5.10 -6.99 6.28
CA THR A 82 -4.12 -7.97 6.79
C THR A 82 -4.61 -8.61 8.10
N GLU A 83 -5.13 -7.80 9.03
CA GLU A 83 -5.62 -8.31 10.31
C GLU A 83 -6.90 -9.14 10.13
N ALA A 84 -7.81 -8.73 9.23
CA ALA A 84 -9.01 -9.50 8.93
C ALA A 84 -8.72 -10.88 8.30
N LEU A 85 -7.58 -11.03 7.61
CA LEU A 85 -7.13 -12.29 7.02
C LEU A 85 -6.21 -13.11 7.94
N ARG A 86 -5.86 -12.57 9.12
CA ARG A 86 -4.92 -13.21 10.04
C ARG A 86 -5.47 -14.53 10.54
N GLY A 87 -4.59 -15.53 10.61
CA GLY A 87 -4.95 -16.87 11.10
C GLY A 87 -5.77 -17.70 10.12
N GLY A 88 -5.83 -17.33 8.84
CA GLY A 88 -6.50 -18.12 7.80
C GLY A 88 -8.03 -18.02 7.82
N SER A 89 -8.57 -17.04 8.55
CA SER A 89 -10.01 -16.70 8.51
C SER A 89 -10.25 -15.59 7.51
N ASN A 90 -11.41 -15.57 6.86
CA ASN A 90 -11.82 -14.42 6.06
C ASN A 90 -12.81 -13.56 6.84
N ASN A 91 -12.30 -12.60 7.61
CA ASN A 91 -13.12 -11.61 8.31
C ASN A 91 -13.20 -10.27 7.54
N THR A 92 -12.83 -10.26 6.26
CA THR A 92 -12.97 -9.06 5.42
C THR A 92 -14.43 -8.80 5.10
N ASN A 93 -14.77 -7.55 4.84
CA ASN A 93 -16.07 -7.15 4.34
C ASN A 93 -15.91 -6.24 3.12
N GLU A 94 -17.03 -5.98 2.43
CA GLU A 94 -17.05 -5.18 1.19
C GLU A 94 -16.51 -3.76 1.39
N GLU A 95 -16.77 -3.14 2.55
CA GLU A 95 -16.28 -1.80 2.87
C GLU A 95 -14.75 -1.76 2.98
N MET A 96 -14.15 -2.72 3.70
CA MET A 96 -12.70 -2.83 3.85
C MET A 96 -12.00 -3.01 2.49
N LEU A 97 -12.54 -3.89 1.65
CA LEU A 97 -11.99 -4.19 0.33
C LEU A 97 -12.15 -3.01 -0.63
N SER A 98 -13.30 -2.34 -0.60
CA SER A 98 -13.55 -1.14 -1.41
C SER A 98 -12.62 0.00 -1.00
N ARG A 99 -12.41 0.20 0.30
CA ARG A 99 -11.49 1.22 0.82
C ARG A 99 -10.04 0.92 0.44
N LEU A 100 -9.58 -0.33 0.60
CA LEU A 100 -8.24 -0.74 0.18
C LEU A 100 -8.01 -0.46 -1.31
N LYS A 101 -9.00 -0.79 -2.15
CA LYS A 101 -8.92 -0.55 -3.59
C LYS A 101 -8.83 0.96 -3.91
N ALA A 102 -9.70 1.77 -3.30
CA ALA A 102 -9.71 3.21 -3.51
C ALA A 102 -8.40 3.87 -3.05
N ASP A 103 -7.88 3.50 -1.86
CA ASP A 103 -6.61 4.01 -1.35
C ASP A 103 -5.43 3.60 -2.25
N TYR A 104 -5.46 2.39 -2.82
CA TYR A 104 -4.43 1.91 -3.74
C TYR A 104 -4.46 2.70 -5.05
N GLU A 105 -5.65 2.88 -5.65
CA GLU A 105 -5.83 3.65 -6.88
C GLU A 105 -5.39 5.11 -6.70
N ALA A 106 -5.75 5.73 -5.58
CA ALA A 106 -5.32 7.08 -5.24
C ALA A 106 -3.79 7.16 -5.10
N ALA A 107 -3.16 6.21 -4.40
CA ALA A 107 -1.71 6.17 -4.24
C ALA A 107 -0.98 6.00 -5.58
N VAL A 108 -1.46 5.11 -6.45
CA VAL A 108 -0.91 4.91 -7.80
C VAL A 108 -1.02 6.19 -8.63
N GLU A 109 -2.17 6.86 -8.61
CA GLU A 109 -2.37 8.11 -9.34
C GLU A 109 -1.46 9.23 -8.84
N THR A 110 -1.38 9.42 -7.53
CA THR A 110 -0.44 10.37 -6.91
C THR A 110 1.00 10.08 -7.34
N ILE A 111 1.47 8.83 -7.25
CA ILE A 111 2.85 8.48 -7.63
C ILE A 111 3.12 8.73 -9.13
N LYS A 112 2.15 8.47 -10.01
CA LYS A 112 2.28 8.77 -11.44
C LYS A 112 2.47 10.27 -11.72
N GLN A 113 1.86 11.15 -10.92
CA GLN A 113 2.02 12.61 -11.04
C GLN A 113 3.37 13.13 -10.51
N LEU A 114 4.12 12.29 -9.79
CA LEU A 114 5.49 12.58 -9.33
C LEU A 114 6.55 12.28 -10.41
N SER A 115 6.19 11.42 -11.37
CA SER A 115 7.07 10.79 -12.38
C SER A 115 7.43 11.75 -13.51
#